data_AF-A0A8H5H2R6-F1
#
_entry.id   AF-A0A8H5H2R6-F1
#
_cell.length_a   1.000
_cell.length_b   1.000
_cell.length_c   1.000
_cell.angle_alpha   90.00
_cell.angle_beta   90.00
_cell.angle_gamma   90.00
#
_symmetry.space_group_name_H-M   'P 1'
#
loop_
_entity.id
_entity.type
_entity.pdbx_description
1 polymer ?
#
loop_
_entity_poly.entity_id
_entity_poly.type
_entity_poly.pdbx_seq_one_letter_code
_entity_poly.pdbx_strand_id
1 'polypeptide(L)'
;MERKNLHVVVNARVSRVIQTSFHPHMPEFLGVEFAHNLTGPFYQVNASKEIVISTGAINTPQVLLNSGIGNATFLLSIGITPLVDLPSVGQNMSVHPSTKNAWIVNASAQTEDIVFRTNLFKRNSLKNGHKHDKAL
;
A
#
# COMPACT_ATOMS: atom_id res chain seq x y z
N MET A 1 21.88 8.42 9.85
CA MET A 1 20.79 9.39 10.13
C MET A 1 21.44 10.67 10.62
N GLU A 2 21.45 11.72 9.80
CA GLU A 2 22.24 12.94 10.04
C GLU A 2 21.43 14.04 10.74
N ARG A 3 20.09 13.96 10.69
CA ARG A 3 19.17 14.92 11.32
C ARG A 3 18.67 14.41 12.67
N LYS A 4 18.95 15.15 13.74
CA LYS A 4 18.57 14.78 15.13
C LYS A 4 17.07 14.82 15.42
N ASN A 5 16.32 15.61 14.64
CA ASN A 5 14.87 15.78 14.79
C ASN A 5 14.05 14.83 13.90
N LEU A 6 14.71 13.88 13.21
CA LEU A 6 14.05 12.91 12.35
C LEU A 6 14.23 11.52 12.94
N HIS A 7 13.12 10.90 13.29
CA HIS A 7 13.06 9.50 13.71
C HIS A 7 12.38 8.70 12.61
N VAL A 8 13.05 7.64 12.14
CA VAL A 8 12.48 6.70 11.16
C VAL A 8 12.37 5.36 11.86
N VAL A 9 11.13 4.92 12.07
CA VAL A 9 10.82 3.61 12.65
C VAL A 9 10.47 2.68 11.50
N VAL A 10 11.32 1.69 11.27
CA VAL A 10 11.09 0.65 10.24
C VAL A 10 10.37 -0.54 10.84
N ASN A 11 9.88 -1.42 9.97
CA ASN A 11 9.10 -2.60 10.37
C ASN A 11 7.93 -2.23 11.29
N ALA A 12 7.30 -1.07 11.09
CA ALA A 12 6.20 -0.55 11.90
C ALA A 12 5.00 -0.32 10.99
N ARG A 13 4.09 -1.30 10.92
CA ARG A 13 2.90 -1.22 10.07
C ARG A 13 1.79 -0.52 10.85
N VAL A 14 1.36 0.64 10.37
CA VAL A 14 0.21 1.36 10.90
C VAL A 14 -1.08 0.58 10.63
N SER A 15 -1.92 0.40 11.65
CA SER A 15 -3.24 -0.24 11.57
C SER A 15 -4.36 0.79 11.38
N ARG A 16 -4.34 1.86 12.20
CA ARG A 16 -5.35 2.92 12.25
C ARG A 16 -4.80 4.20 12.91
N VAL A 17 -5.49 5.32 12.69
CA VAL A 17 -5.40 6.53 13.51
C VAL A 17 -6.46 6.50 14.61
N ILE A 18 -6.15 7.15 15.73
CA ILE A 18 -6.97 7.14 16.94
C ILE A 18 -7.49 8.55 17.17
N GLN A 19 -8.80 8.66 17.36
CA GLN A 19 -9.46 9.91 17.69
C GLN A 19 -9.09 10.34 19.11
N THR A 20 -8.62 11.58 19.26
CA THR A 20 -8.22 12.17 20.55
C THR A 20 -9.25 13.14 21.11
N SER A 21 -10.12 13.71 20.28
CA SER A 21 -11.22 14.56 20.74
C SER A 21 -12.50 14.37 19.91
N PHE A 22 -13.65 14.51 20.58
CA PHE A 22 -14.97 14.49 19.95
C PHE A 22 -15.48 15.92 19.78
N HIS A 23 -15.29 16.49 18.59
CA HIS A 23 -15.99 17.70 18.17
C HIS A 23 -17.04 17.33 17.12
N PRO A 24 -18.30 17.82 17.21
CA PRO A 24 -19.42 17.40 16.36
C PRO A 24 -19.18 17.51 14.85
N HIS A 25 -18.31 18.44 14.42
CA HIS A 25 -18.03 18.70 13.00
C HIS A 25 -16.58 18.46 12.60
N MET A 26 -15.68 18.29 13.57
CA MET A 26 -14.23 18.25 13.29
C MET A 26 -13.52 17.37 14.32
N PRO A 27 -13.73 16.04 14.27
CA PRO A 27 -13.04 15.13 15.16
C PRO A 27 -11.52 15.25 14.97
N GLU A 28 -10.80 15.21 16.09
CA GLU A 28 -9.35 15.30 16.09
C GLU A 28 -8.74 13.90 16.17
N PHE A 29 -7.74 13.63 15.34
CA PHE A 29 -6.97 12.38 15.35
C PHE A 29 -5.49 12.69 15.54
N LEU A 30 -4.97 12.48 16.74
CA LEU A 30 -3.55 12.66 17.05
C LEU A 30 -2.84 11.37 17.47
N GLY A 31 -3.55 10.25 17.65
CA GLY A 31 -2.92 8.96 17.94
C GLY A 31 -2.73 8.10 16.68
N VAL A 32 -1.65 7.33 16.63
CA VAL A 32 -1.39 6.31 15.62
C VAL A 32 -1.16 4.98 16.32
N GLU A 33 -1.85 3.94 15.86
CA GLU A 33 -1.61 2.56 16.28
C GLU A 33 -0.80 1.82 15.20
N PHE A 34 0.24 1.11 15.61
CA PHE A 34 1.07 0.31 14.70
C PHE A 34 1.56 -0.98 15.37
N ALA A 35 1.97 -1.95 14.56
CA ALA A 35 2.56 -3.20 15.05
C ALA A 35 3.86 -3.52 14.30
N HIS A 36 4.77 -4.22 14.98
CA HIS A 36 6.04 -4.65 14.38
C HIS A 36 5.94 -5.95 13.56
N ASN A 37 4.86 -6.70 13.77
CA ASN A 37 4.57 -7.99 13.14
C ASN A 37 3.05 -8.20 13.18
N LEU A 38 2.55 -9.22 12.48
CA LEU A 38 1.10 -9.46 12.37
C LEU A 38 0.46 -10.03 13.64
N THR A 39 1.26 -10.65 14.52
CA THR A 39 0.76 -11.40 15.69
C THR A 39 1.21 -10.83 17.04
N GLY A 40 1.99 -9.76 17.03
CA GLY A 40 2.53 -9.14 18.23
C GLY A 40 1.70 -7.96 18.70
N PRO A 41 2.19 -7.27 19.74
CA PRO A 41 1.45 -6.20 20.38
C PRO A 41 1.31 -4.98 19.46
N PHE A 42 0.21 -4.26 19.65
CA PHE A 42 0.05 -2.92 19.13
C PHE A 42 0.77 -1.91 20.01
N TYR A 43 1.39 -0.93 19.37
CA TYR A 43 2.03 0.23 19.97
C TYR A 43 1.27 1.47 19.54
N GLN A 44 1.27 2.49 20.40
CA GLN A 44 0.64 3.77 20.13
C GLN A 44 1.64 4.90 20.27
N VAL A 45 1.54 5.87 19.38
CA VAL A 45 2.30 7.12 19.44
C VAL A 45 1.36 8.29 19.14
N ASN A 46 1.54 9.39 19.87
CA ASN A 46 0.76 10.59 19.67
C ASN A 46 1.60 11.66 18.96
N ALA A 47 1.01 12.32 17.97
CA ALA A 47 1.55 13.52 17.36
C ALA A 47 1.17 14.74 18.21
N SER A 48 2.10 15.70 18.35
CA SER A 48 1.81 16.95 19.07
C SER A 48 1.03 17.98 18.25
N LYS A 49 0.90 17.77 16.93
CA LYS A 49 0.26 18.71 16.01
C LYS A 49 -0.66 18.01 15.03
N GLU A 50 -0.09 17.16 14.17
CA GLU A 50 -0.80 16.60 13.03
C GLU A 50 -0.27 15.21 12.68
N ILE A 51 -1.14 14.38 12.09
CA ILE A 51 -0.77 13.12 11.44
C ILE A 51 -0.90 13.31 9.93
N VAL A 52 0.19 13.05 9.20
CA VAL A 52 0.19 13.04 7.74
C VAL A 52 0.18 11.59 7.26
N ILE A 53 -0.91 11.16 6.65
CA ILE A 53 -1.03 9.78 6.13
C ILE A 53 -0.48 9.73 4.71
N SER A 54 0.63 9.00 4.53
CA SER A 54 1.31 8.85 3.23
C SER A 54 1.55 7.39 2.86
N THR A 55 0.60 6.51 3.18
CA THR A 55 0.71 5.06 2.94
C THR A 55 0.39 4.63 1.50
N GLY A 56 0.11 5.58 0.60
CA GLY A 56 -0.17 5.37 -0.81
C GLY A 56 -1.62 5.04 -1.13
N ALA A 57 -1.96 5.00 -2.42
CA ALA A 57 -3.35 4.91 -2.90
C ALA A 57 -4.11 3.64 -2.43
N ILE A 58 -3.39 2.56 -2.12
CA ILE A 58 -3.99 1.30 -1.65
C ILE A 58 -4.16 1.31 -0.13
N ASN A 59 -3.13 1.69 0.63
CA ASN A 59 -3.16 1.55 2.09
C ASN A 59 -3.74 2.76 2.82
N THR A 60 -3.69 3.97 2.24
CA THR A 60 -4.33 5.15 2.85
C THR A 60 -5.83 4.93 3.09
N PRO A 61 -6.64 4.48 2.11
CA PRO A 61 -8.03 4.18 2.40
C PRO A 61 -8.18 3.03 3.41
N GLN A 62 -7.32 2.03 3.41
CA GLN A 62 -7.35 0.95 4.41
C GLN A 62 -7.18 1.49 5.84
N VAL A 63 -6.18 2.35 6.08
CA VAL A 63 -5.93 2.97 7.39
C VAL A 63 -7.14 3.79 7.82
N LEU A 64 -7.72 4.60 6.92
CA LEU A 64 -8.91 5.41 7.22
C LEU A 64 -10.13 4.55 7.57
N LEU A 65 -10.40 3.50 6.80
CA LEU A 65 -11.52 2.57 7.06
C LEU A 65 -11.35 1.87 8.42
N ASN A 66 -10.15 1.38 8.74
CA ASN A 66 -9.82 0.79 10.05
C ASN A 66 -9.93 1.80 11.21
N SER A 67 -9.91 3.09 10.90
CA SER A 67 -10.05 4.18 11.88
C SER A 67 -11.50 4.65 12.02
N GLY A 68 -12.45 3.99 11.37
CA GLY A 68 -13.87 4.41 11.38
C GLY A 68 -14.17 5.59 10.46
N ILE A 69 -13.30 5.91 9.49
CA ILE A 69 -13.49 6.98 8.51
C ILE A 69 -13.81 6.35 7.15
N GLY A 70 -15.07 6.42 6.72
CA GLY A 70 -15.53 5.75 5.50
C GLY A 70 -17.05 5.68 5.39
N ASN A 71 -17.56 4.88 4.45
CA ASN A 71 -19.01 4.67 4.33
C ASN A 71 -19.57 4.01 5.60
N ALA A 72 -20.44 4.70 6.33
CA ALA A 72 -20.94 4.25 7.63
C ALA A 72 -21.65 2.88 7.57
N THR A 73 -22.48 2.65 6.54
CA THR A 73 -23.20 1.38 6.35
C THR A 73 -22.25 0.21 6.13
N PHE A 74 -21.21 0.41 5.31
CA PHE A 74 -20.18 -0.61 5.06
C PHE A 74 -19.34 -0.87 6.31
N LEU A 75 -18.91 0.17 7.03
CA LEU A 75 -18.14 0.00 8.27
C LEU A 75 -18.93 -0.79 9.32
N LEU A 76 -20.21 -0.46 9.51
CA LEU A 76 -21.10 -1.18 10.42
C LEU A 76 -21.27 -2.66 10.03
N SER A 77 -21.37 -2.97 8.74
CA SER A 77 -21.57 -4.35 8.28
C SER A 77 -20.38 -5.28 8.55
N ILE A 78 -19.18 -4.70 8.76
CA ILE A 78 -17.95 -5.42 9.12
C ILE A 78 -17.54 -5.23 10.58
N GLY A 79 -18.41 -4.63 11.41
CA GLY A 79 -18.19 -4.46 12.85
C GLY A 79 -17.27 -3.31 13.26
N ILE A 80 -17.03 -2.33 12.38
CA ILE A 80 -16.28 -1.11 12.70
C ILE A 80 -17.25 0.01 13.03
N THR A 81 -17.07 0.66 14.18
CA THR A 81 -17.84 1.85 14.56
C THR A 81 -17.48 3.03 13.66
N PRO A 82 -18.43 3.61 12.90
CA PRO A 82 -18.17 4.80 12.10
C PRO A 82 -17.97 6.02 13.02
N LEU A 83 -16.88 6.76 12.80
CA LEU A 83 -16.56 8.03 13.46
C LEU A 83 -16.80 9.21 12.50
N VAL A 84 -16.51 9.01 11.22
CA VAL A 84 -16.75 9.99 10.15
C VAL A 84 -17.34 9.28 8.94
N ASP A 85 -18.56 9.64 8.56
CA ASP A 85 -19.18 9.12 7.34
C ASP A 85 -18.62 9.84 6.11
N LEU A 86 -17.68 9.17 5.44
CA LEU A 86 -17.00 9.67 4.25
C LEU A 86 -17.00 8.59 3.17
N PRO A 87 -18.11 8.40 2.43
CA PRO A 87 -18.31 7.25 1.55
C PRO A 87 -17.34 7.16 0.37
N SER A 88 -16.66 8.27 0.02
CA SER A 88 -15.64 8.30 -1.04
C SER A 88 -14.33 7.61 -0.67
N VAL A 89 -14.09 7.30 0.62
CA VAL A 89 -12.86 6.62 1.05
C VAL A 89 -12.77 5.24 0.40
N GLY A 90 -11.65 4.98 -0.27
CA GLY A 90 -11.40 3.72 -0.99
C GLY A 90 -12.12 3.59 -2.33
N GLN A 91 -12.88 4.61 -2.73
CA GLN A 91 -13.54 4.66 -4.04
C GLN A 91 -12.67 5.40 -5.06
N ASN A 92 -13.11 5.40 -6.32
CA ASN A 92 -12.48 6.16 -7.40
C ASN A 92 -11.00 5.79 -7.66
N MET A 93 -10.62 4.53 -7.40
CA MET A 93 -9.29 4.04 -7.77
C MET A 93 -9.21 3.86 -9.29
N SER A 94 -8.27 4.54 -9.91
CA SER A 94 -7.96 4.39 -11.33
C SER A 94 -6.53 3.89 -11.51
N VAL A 95 -6.34 3.00 -12.47
CA VAL A 95 -5.03 2.50 -12.89
C VAL A 95 -4.95 2.50 -14.40
N HIS A 96 -3.75 2.63 -14.95
CA HIS A 96 -3.53 2.47 -16.37
C HIS A 96 -3.44 0.97 -16.69
N PRO A 97 -4.34 0.41 -17.50
CA PRO A 97 -4.19 -0.96 -17.96
C PRO A 97 -2.94 -1.05 -18.85
N SER A 98 -2.18 -2.13 -18.70
CA SER A 98 -0.97 -2.37 -19.50
C SER A 98 -1.05 -3.75 -20.14
N THR A 99 -0.73 -3.81 -21.43
CA THR A 99 -0.49 -5.05 -22.15
C THR A 99 0.96 -5.09 -22.61
N LYS A 100 1.56 -6.29 -22.62
CA LYS A 100 2.93 -6.50 -23.09
C LYS A 100 2.87 -7.28 -24.39
N ASN A 101 3.49 -6.74 -25.43
CA ASN A 101 3.70 -7.43 -26.69
C ASN A 101 5.19 -7.75 -26.82
N ALA A 102 5.52 -9.02 -27.06
CA ALA A 102 6.88 -9.49 -27.24
C ALA A 102 7.08 -10.00 -28.66
N TRP A 103 8.23 -9.68 -29.25
CA TRP A 103 8.62 -10.09 -30.60
C TRP A 103 9.99 -10.74 -30.54
N ILE A 104 10.16 -11.83 -31.30
CA ILE A 104 11.47 -12.44 -31.49
C ILE A 104 12.24 -11.58 -32.49
N VAL A 105 13.44 -11.14 -32.11
CA VAL A 105 14.32 -10.32 -32.95
C VAL A 105 15.71 -10.95 -33.06
N ASN A 106 16.45 -10.60 -34.10
CA ASN A 106 17.84 -11.01 -34.25
C ASN A 106 18.71 -10.41 -33.12
N ALA A 107 19.76 -11.12 -32.71
CA ALA A 107 20.71 -10.68 -31.68
C ALA A 107 21.39 -9.34 -32.04
N SER A 108 21.58 -9.05 -33.32
CA SER A 108 22.15 -7.78 -33.80
C SER A 108 21.17 -6.62 -33.85
N ALA A 109 19.86 -6.85 -33.74
CA ALA A 109 18.88 -5.78 -33.75
C ALA A 109 19.08 -4.85 -32.55
N GLN A 110 18.97 -3.54 -32.74
CA GLN A 110 18.92 -2.58 -31.64
C GLN A 110 17.48 -2.50 -31.14
N THR A 111 17.28 -2.63 -29.83
CA THR A 111 15.97 -2.58 -29.19
C THR A 111 16.07 -1.78 -27.89
N GLU A 112 15.03 -1.02 -27.56
CA GLU A 112 14.98 -0.13 -26.39
C GLU A 112 14.61 -0.87 -25.09
N ASP A 113 14.67 -2.20 -25.10
CA ASP A 113 14.29 -3.10 -24.00
C ASP A 113 15.53 -3.56 -23.21
N ILE A 114 16.38 -2.61 -22.79
CA ILE A 114 17.67 -2.90 -22.13
C ILE A 114 17.54 -3.85 -20.92
N VAL A 115 16.42 -3.78 -20.20
CA VAL A 115 16.09 -4.68 -19.08
C VAL A 115 16.01 -6.14 -19.55
N PHE A 116 15.40 -6.40 -20.71
CA PHE A 116 15.19 -7.75 -21.23
C PHE A 116 16.40 -8.32 -22.00
N ARG A 117 17.33 -7.46 -22.46
CA ARG A 117 18.58 -7.91 -23.10
C ARG A 117 19.67 -8.32 -22.12
N THR A 118 19.59 -7.87 -20.87
CA THR A 118 20.61 -8.13 -19.84
C THR A 118 20.68 -9.63 -19.51
N ASN A 119 21.91 -10.16 -19.39
CA ASN A 119 22.18 -11.60 -19.16
C ASN A 119 21.53 -12.18 -17.87
N LEU A 120 21.14 -11.31 -16.94
CA LEU A 120 20.45 -11.67 -15.71
C LEU A 120 19.06 -12.27 -15.97
N PHE A 121 18.29 -11.73 -16.93
CA PHE A 121 16.94 -12.20 -17.24
C PHE A 121 16.92 -13.36 -18.25
N LYS A 122 17.88 -13.40 -19.19
CA LYS A 122 18.03 -14.52 -20.14
C LYS A 122 18.24 -15.87 -19.45
N ARG A 123 19.00 -15.91 -18.34
CA ARG A 123 19.30 -17.15 -17.61
C ARG A 123 18.10 -17.80 -16.93
N ASN A 124 17.08 -17.02 -16.55
CA ASN A 124 15.90 -17.54 -15.85
C ASN A 124 14.75 -17.89 -16.80
N SER A 125 14.60 -17.22 -17.94
CA SER A 125 13.54 -17.53 -18.91
C SER A 125 13.79 -18.86 -19.66
N LEU A 126 15.06 -19.14 -20.01
CA LEU A 126 15.44 -20.36 -20.74
C LEU A 126 15.32 -21.66 -19.92
N LYS A 127 15.33 -21.57 -18.57
CA LYS A 127 15.16 -22.75 -17.71
C LYS A 127 13.70 -23.21 -17.58
N ASN A 128 12.74 -22.31 -17.76
CA ASN A 128 11.31 -22.61 -17.58
C ASN A 128 10.54 -22.79 -18.90
N GLY A 129 11.04 -22.26 -20.03
CA GLY A 129 10.40 -22.40 -21.34
C GLY A 129 10.53 -23.79 -22.00
N HIS A 130 11.44 -24.65 -21.53
CA HIS A 130 11.70 -25.96 -22.16
C HIS A 130 10.74 -27.08 -21.72
N LYS A 131 9.78 -26.82 -20.80
CA LYS A 131 8.87 -27.86 -20.30
C LYS A 131 7.52 -27.93 -21.03
N HIS A 132 7.17 -26.98 -21.88
CA HIS A 132 5.85 -26.93 -22.52
C HIS A 132 5.81 -27.33 -24.00
N ASP A 133 6.95 -27.68 -24.61
CA ASP A 133 7.06 -27.97 -26.05
C ASP A 133 7.22 -29.48 -26.37
N LYS A 134 6.88 -30.36 -25.41
CA LYS A 134 6.93 -31.83 -25.57
C LYS A 134 5.65 -32.54 -25.14
N ALA A 135 4.49 -31.99 -25.50
CA ALA A 135 3.23 -32.72 -25.44
C ALA A 135 2.41 -32.40 -26.70
N LEU A 136 2.82 -33.04 -27.80
CA LEU A 136 1.87 -33.62 -28.75
C LEU A 136 1.33 -34.90 -28.14
#